data_AF-A0A1G1RP84-F1
#
_entry.id   AF-A0A1G1RP84-F1
#
_cell.length_a   1.000
_cell.length_b   1.000
_cell.length_c   1.000
_cell.angle_alpha   90.00
_cell.angle_beta   90.00
_cell.angle_gamma   90.00
#
_symmetry.space_group_name_H-M   'P 1'
#
loop_
_entity.id
_entity.type
_entity.pdbx_description
1 polymer ?
#
loop_
_entity_poly.entity_id
_entity_poly.type
_entity_poly.pdbx_seq_one_letter_code
_entity_poly.pdbx_strand_id
1 'polypeptide(L)'
;MQAEYVWGLFVSDSGNNRFPNYYPVGIFLTREMAMEQLKELTKEHDYEIAKLPINKFFGYIDKKGILKDGIGDLHHEHYPFKTDPDTTIPS
;
A
#
# COMPACT_ATOMS: atom_id res chain seq x y z
N MET A 1 8.63 -22.16 -13.98
CA MET A 1 9.18 -20.81 -13.75
C MET A 1 8.64 -20.34 -12.41
N GLN A 2 9.50 -19.87 -11.51
CA GLN A 2 9.05 -19.22 -10.28
C GLN A 2 8.64 -17.78 -10.59
N ALA A 3 7.62 -17.26 -9.92
CA ALA A 3 7.25 -15.85 -10.07
C ALA A 3 8.40 -14.96 -9.55
N GLU A 4 8.74 -13.91 -10.30
CA GLU A 4 9.81 -12.97 -9.91
C GLU A 4 9.32 -11.89 -8.93
N TYR A 5 8.00 -11.74 -8.82
CA TYR A 5 7.33 -10.76 -7.98
C TYR A 5 5.93 -11.24 -7.57
N VAL A 6 5.41 -10.62 -6.52
CA VAL A 6 4.01 -10.68 -6.07
C VAL A 6 3.45 -9.28 -5.96
N TRP A 7 2.15 -9.18 -5.74
CA TRP A 7 1.44 -7.92 -5.53
C TRP A 7 0.95 -7.85 -4.09
N GLY A 8 1.46 -6.89 -3.33
CA GLY A 8 0.99 -6.62 -1.98
C GLY A 8 -0.11 -5.57 -2.01
N LEU A 9 -1.18 -5.80 -1.25
CA LEU A 9 -2.21 -4.83 -0.93
C LEU A 9 -1.94 -4.31 0.49
N PHE A 10 -1.83 -3.00 0.62
CA PHE A 10 -1.51 -2.30 1.85
C PHE A 10 -2.61 -1.31 2.18
N VAL A 11 -2.84 -1.09 3.47
CA VAL A 11 -3.45 0.14 3.96
C VAL A 11 -2.37 1.21 3.99
N SER A 12 -2.69 2.44 3.55
CA SER A 12 -1.78 3.58 3.43
C SER A 12 -2.41 4.87 4.00
N ASP A 13 -2.78 4.82 5.27
CA ASP A 13 -3.47 5.86 6.03
C ASP A 13 -2.52 6.98 6.52
N SER A 14 -1.80 7.61 5.59
CA SER A 14 -0.80 8.65 5.91
C SER A 14 -1.37 9.86 6.69
N GLY A 15 -2.68 10.13 6.56
CA GLY A 15 -3.35 11.27 7.20
C GLY A 15 -4.11 10.99 8.50
N ASN A 16 -4.10 9.77 9.06
CA ASN A 16 -4.95 9.42 10.24
C ASN A 16 -4.22 9.48 11.60
N ASN A 17 -2.91 9.78 11.65
CA ASN A 17 -2.08 9.76 12.87
C ASN A 17 -2.15 8.47 13.73
N ARG A 18 -2.78 7.40 13.24
CA ARG A 18 -2.85 6.09 13.90
C ARG A 18 -1.72 5.20 13.39
N PHE A 19 -0.93 4.65 14.30
CA PHE A 19 0.10 3.66 13.97
C PHE A 19 -0.45 2.23 14.15
N PRO A 20 -0.19 1.30 13.21
CA PRO A 20 0.53 1.49 11.95
C PRO A 20 -0.32 2.25 10.92
N ASN A 21 0.30 3.22 10.24
CA ASN A 21 -0.32 3.99 9.15
C ASN A 21 0.01 3.41 7.77
N TYR A 22 0.84 2.37 7.71
CA TYR A 22 1.13 1.61 6.51
C TYR A 22 1.35 0.13 6.88
N TYR A 23 0.53 -0.78 6.37
CA TYR A 23 0.62 -2.21 6.72
C TYR A 23 0.00 -3.11 5.64
N PRO A 24 0.56 -4.32 5.41
CA PRO A 24 0.02 -5.26 4.44
C PRO A 24 -1.28 -5.89 4.93
N VAL A 25 -2.25 -6.03 4.04
CA VAL A 25 -3.53 -6.72 4.27
C VAL A 25 -3.77 -7.86 3.28
N GLY A 26 -2.95 -7.99 2.23
CA GLY A 26 -2.98 -9.14 1.33
C GLY A 26 -1.75 -9.25 0.43
N ILE A 27 -1.45 -10.48 -0.01
CA ILE A 27 -0.38 -10.78 -0.98
C ILE A 27 -0.96 -11.67 -2.08
N PHE A 28 -0.75 -11.29 -3.33
CA PHE A 28 -1.39 -11.88 -4.50
C PHE A 28 -0.38 -12.20 -5.59
N LEU A 29 -0.69 -13.20 -6.41
CA LEU A 29 0.17 -13.59 -7.54
C LEU A 29 0.09 -12.58 -8.70
N THR A 30 -1.07 -11.95 -8.89
CA THR A 30 -1.32 -10.99 -9.95
C THR A 30 -1.91 -9.69 -9.41
N ARG A 31 -1.79 -8.63 -10.21
CA ARG A 31 -2.38 -7.32 -9.90
C ARG A 31 -3.90 -7.42 -9.86
N GLU A 32 -4.48 -8.20 -10.77
CA GLU A 32 -5.92 -8.36 -10.93
C GLU A 32 -6.54 -8.97 -9.68
N MET A 33 -5.90 -9.98 -9.07
CA MET A 33 -6.36 -10.56 -7.80
C MET A 33 -6.32 -9.54 -6.65
N ALA A 34 -5.28 -8.71 -6.58
CA ALA A 34 -5.21 -7.64 -5.59
C ALA A 34 -6.32 -6.59 -5.81
N MET A 35 -6.61 -6.25 -7.07
CA MET A 35 -7.69 -5.35 -7.46
C MET A 35 -9.08 -5.91 -7.16
N GLU A 36 -9.28 -7.21 -7.35
CA GLU A 36 -10.52 -7.89 -6.96
C GLU A 36 -10.73 -7.80 -5.46
N GLN A 37 -9.70 -8.09 -4.66
CA GLN A 37 -9.80 -7.92 -3.21
C GLN A 37 -10.09 -6.47 -2.82
N LEU A 38 -9.41 -5.49 -3.43
CA LEU A 38 -9.59 -4.07 -3.14
C LEU A 38 -11.06 -3.63 -3.32
N LYS A 39 -11.76 -4.14 -4.35
CA LYS A 39 -13.17 -3.80 -4.61
C LYS A 39 -14.11 -4.24 -3.49
N GLU A 40 -13.74 -5.27 -2.74
CA GLU A 40 -14.51 -5.81 -1.62
C GLU A 40 -14.21 -5.11 -0.28
N LEU A 41 -13.18 -4.26 -0.22
CA LEU A 41 -12.78 -3.57 1.01
C LEU A 41 -13.65 -2.34 1.30
N THR A 42 -13.76 -2.00 2.57
CA THR A 42 -14.44 -0.79 3.02
C THR A 42 -13.65 0.45 2.57
N LYS A 43 -14.37 1.54 2.25
CA LYS A 43 -13.78 2.82 1.85
C LYS A 43 -13.32 3.68 3.04
N GLU A 44 -12.98 3.03 4.16
CA GLU A 44 -12.57 3.71 5.40
C GLU A 44 -11.10 4.15 5.36
N HIS A 45 -10.28 3.46 4.57
CA HIS A 45 -8.85 3.65 4.49
C HIS A 45 -8.41 3.96 3.06
N ASP A 46 -7.30 4.69 2.94
CA ASP A 46 -6.57 4.73 1.68
C ASP A 46 -5.81 3.41 1.53
N TYR A 47 -5.74 2.89 0.31
CA TYR A 47 -5.04 1.63 0.00
C TYR A 47 -3.92 1.85 -1.01
N GLU A 48 -2.93 0.97 -0.98
CA GLU A 48 -1.84 0.92 -1.95
C GLU A 48 -1.69 -0.51 -2.46
N ILE A 49 -1.50 -0.68 -3.77
CA ILE A 49 -1.09 -1.95 -4.37
C ILE A 49 0.34 -1.80 -4.88
N ALA A 50 1.27 -2.60 -4.36
CA ALA A 50 2.69 -2.54 -4.70
C ALA A 50 3.20 -3.85 -5.30
N LYS A 51 4.06 -3.75 -6.31
CA LYS A 51 4.73 -4.88 -6.93
C LYS A 51 6.01 -5.23 -6.16
N LEU A 52 5.97 -6.31 -5.39
CA LEU A 52 7.05 -6.72 -4.49
C LEU A 52 7.94 -7.80 -5.13
N PRO A 53 9.25 -7.60 -5.23
CA PRO A 53 10.14 -8.61 -5.78
C PRO A 53 10.31 -9.80 -4.81
N ILE A 54 10.28 -11.02 -5.33
CA ILE A 54 10.54 -12.24 -4.54
C ILE A 54 12.05 -12.44 -4.38
N ASN A 55 12.50 -12.81 -3.18
CA ASN A 55 13.90 -13.12 -2.85
C ASN A 55 14.88 -11.96 -3.15
N LYS A 56 14.41 -10.71 -3.11
CA LYS A 56 15.28 -9.53 -3.24
C LYS A 56 15.12 -8.62 -2.03
N PHE A 57 16.25 -8.19 -1.47
CA PHE A 57 16.28 -7.11 -0.51
C PHE A 57 16.18 -5.78 -1.28
N PHE A 58 15.14 -5.00 -1.00
CA PHE A 58 14.89 -3.71 -1.66
C PHE A 58 15.10 -2.51 -0.73
N GLY A 59 15.45 -2.75 0.55
CA GLY A 59 15.86 -1.69 1.45
C GLY A 59 17.23 -1.11 1.08
N TYR A 60 17.50 0.12 1.52
CA TYR A 60 18.78 0.77 1.31
C TYR A 60 19.21 1.59 2.53
N ILE A 61 20.50 1.88 2.65
CA ILE A 61 21.04 2.74 3.71
C ILE A 61 21.26 4.13 3.11
N ASP A 62 20.65 5.15 3.71
CA ASP A 62 20.80 6.53 3.24
C ASP A 62 22.17 7.14 3.61
N LYS A 63 22.43 8.38 3.18
CA LYS A 63 23.69 9.10 3.47
C LYS A 63 23.97 9.32 4.97
N LYS A 64 22.96 9.15 5.83
CA LYS A 64 23.05 9.28 7.29
C LYS A 64 23.24 7.94 7.99
N GLY A 65 23.33 6.83 7.24
CA GLY A 65 23.48 5.49 7.80
C GLY A 65 22.16 4.87 8.28
N ILE A 66 20.99 5.41 7.88
CA ILE A 66 19.69 4.93 8.32
C ILE A 66 19.13 3.95 7.29
N LEU A 67 18.66 2.78 7.74
CA LEU A 67 17.92 1.83 6.90
C LEU A 67 16.57 2.43 6.48
N LYS A 68 16.33 2.46 5.17
CA LYS A 68 15.05 2.78 4.53
C LYS A 68 14.46 1.51 3.96
N ASP A 69 13.14 1.38 4.06
CA ASP A 69 12.39 0.22 3.59
C ASP A 69 12.48 0.03 2.06
N GLY A 70 12.65 1.11 1.29
CA GLY A 70 12.76 1.09 -0.17
C GLY A 70 11.46 0.75 -0.90
N ILE A 71 10.32 0.65 -0.19
CA ILE A 71 9.03 0.33 -0.79
C ILE A 71 8.52 1.47 -1.67
N GLY A 72 8.82 2.71 -1.26
CA GLY A 72 8.46 3.91 -2.03
C GLY A 72 9.17 4.01 -3.39
N ASP A 73 10.25 3.25 -3.61
CA ASP A 73 10.96 3.20 -4.89
C ASP A 73 10.46 2.05 -5.79
N LEU A 74 9.61 1.15 -5.28
CA LEU A 74 8.97 0.11 -6.07
C LEU A 74 7.80 0.65 -6.88
N HIS A 75 7.37 -0.09 -7.91
CA HIS A 75 6.13 0.22 -8.61
C HIS A 75 4.94 0.01 -7.65
N HIS A 76 4.18 1.07 -7.42
CA HIS A 76 3.02 1.06 -6.53
C HIS A 76 1.91 1.99 -7.05
N GLU A 77 0.68 1.69 -6.66
CA GLU A 77 -0.53 2.35 -7.11
C GLU A 77 -1.36 2.76 -5.89
N HIS A 78 -1.67 4.05 -5.81
CA HIS A 78 -2.43 4.63 -4.70
C HIS A 78 -3.92 4.66 -5.02
N TYR A 79 -4.73 4.24 -4.04
CA TYR A 79 -6.18 4.19 -4.10
C TYR A 79 -6.76 4.96 -2.91
N PRO A 80 -6.90 6.30 -3.01
CA PRO A 80 -7.44 7.13 -1.96
C PRO A 80 -8.96 6.93 -1.83
N PHE A 81 -9.44 6.77 -0.60
CA PHE A 81 -10.86 6.70 -0.27
C PHE A 81 -11.28 7.71 0.81
N LYS A 82 -10.33 8.40 1.46
CA LYS A 82 -10.70 9.46 2.39
C LYS A 82 -11.50 10.57 1.73
N THR A 83 -12.66 10.76 2.34
CA THR A 83 -13.67 11.80 2.12
C THR A 83 -13.13 13.19 2.35
N ASP A 84 -13.46 14.07 1.41
CA ASP A 84 -13.51 15.51 1.57
C ASP A 84 -14.28 15.85 2.87
N PRO A 85 -13.69 16.57 3.86
CA PRO A 85 -14.37 16.92 5.10
C PRO A 85 -15.49 17.97 4.91
N ASP A 86 -15.77 18.42 3.68
CA ASP A 86 -16.71 19.51 3.40
C ASP A 86 -18.15 19.08 3.05
N THR A 87 -18.48 17.78 3.13
CA THR A 87 -19.89 17.34 3.12
C THR A 87 -20.46 17.29 4.54
N THR A 88 -20.57 18.48 5.14
CA THR A 88 -21.57 18.70 6.18
C THR A 88 -22.94 18.45 5.56
N ILE A 89 -23.64 17.42 6.03
CA ILE A 89 -25.07 17.27 5.80
C ILE A 89 -25.74 18.36 6.65
N PRO A 90 -26.38 19.40 6.06
CA PRO A 90 -27.17 20.32 6.84
C PRO A 90 -28.35 19.57 7.45
N SER A 91 -28.56 19.82 8.75
CA SER A 91 -29.61 19.29 9.62
C SER A 91 -31.01 19.42 9.06
#